data_AF-A0A4P5VXQ4-F1
#
_entry.id   AF-A0A4P5VXQ4-F1
#
_cell.length_a   1.000
_cell.length_b   1.000
_cell.length_c   1.000
_cell.angle_alpha   90.00
_cell.angle_beta   90.00
_cell.angle_gamma   90.00
#
_symmetry.space_group_name_H-M   'P 1'
#
loop_
_entity.id
_entity.type
_entity.pdbx_description
1 polymer ?
#
loop_
_entity_poly.entity_id
_entity_poly.type
_entity_poly.pdbx_seq_one_letter_code
_entity_poly.pdbx_strand_id
1 'polypeptide(L)'
;MPLLSERIVAQLSRMPGSDHSFAKQVCAPDGAEVRDRLRMMVERIGEPMSTRATDLLSSLDNRRFFQGFAEISVVSMLVRQGWRLSGLHGAGPRIEVTRPDGTLFSLSVLSFLHQTRPGGDEQTRQRLVDALSRVASKHRFVVLIRRWLPHDLDPEPVRRSLELWLQQVGSGAWEGRYAAYEDEKLSLEFCLTGEKARGRQSPLAFALGPFVAHRAMEVLEPRVVRELDRHVAGPCRDMPLLVAAVSDQPWCINHGYLRDFLYGRPTMTLHEGTSSSFLFGGQDGPCAFRDPLYSAFSGLLIVDREPARPLELRAEALLNPWAKVPLAVSDLGVRAFASPRDAAPPDLRWYVGAGEALPLG
;
A
#
# COMPACT_ATOMS: atom_id res chain seq x y z
N MET A 1 28.52 16.16 0.17
CA MET A 1 28.95 15.05 -0.70
C MET A 1 27.80 14.69 -1.64
N PRO A 2 28.05 14.31 -2.90
CA PRO A 2 26.98 13.80 -3.77
C PRO A 2 26.41 12.49 -3.21
N LEU A 3 25.10 12.43 -3.00
CA LEU A 3 24.36 11.24 -2.49
C LEU A 3 24.58 9.98 -3.34
N LEU A 4 24.77 10.17 -4.65
CA LEU A 4 25.06 9.12 -5.61
C LEU A 4 26.28 9.56 -6.39
N SER A 5 27.36 8.78 -6.30
CA SER A 5 28.54 9.04 -7.13
C SER A 5 28.18 8.82 -8.61
N GLU A 6 28.80 9.59 -9.51
CA GLU A 6 28.63 9.40 -10.96
C GLU A 6 28.93 7.94 -11.38
N ARG A 7 29.86 7.29 -10.67
CA ARG A 7 30.17 5.88 -10.85
C ARG A 7 28.98 4.97 -10.54
N ILE A 8 28.27 5.18 -9.43
CA ILE A 8 27.08 4.40 -9.06
C ILE A 8 25.96 4.61 -10.09
N VAL A 9 25.74 5.85 -10.52
CA VAL A 9 24.74 6.18 -11.56
C VAL A 9 25.08 5.47 -12.89
N ALA A 10 26.35 5.50 -13.29
CA ALA A 10 26.82 4.82 -14.50
C ALA A 10 26.73 3.29 -14.40
N GLN A 11 26.92 2.71 -13.21
CA GLN A 11 26.78 1.28 -12.97
C GLN A 11 25.31 0.83 -13.00
N LEU A 12 24.43 1.52 -12.28
CA LEU A 12 23.01 1.19 -12.21
C LEU A 12 22.28 1.36 -13.55
N SER A 13 22.63 2.40 -14.32
CA SER A 13 22.04 2.61 -15.66
C SER A 13 22.40 1.49 -16.65
N ARG A 14 23.55 0.83 -16.49
CA ARG A 14 24.04 -0.25 -17.37
C ARG A 14 23.60 -1.65 -16.95
N MET A 15 22.96 -1.83 -15.80
CA MET A 15 22.54 -3.17 -15.35
C MET A 15 21.40 -3.74 -16.22
N PRO A 16 21.57 -4.90 -16.86
CA PRO A 16 20.50 -5.56 -17.62
C PRO A 16 19.41 -6.12 -16.68
N GLY A 17 18.16 -6.19 -17.16
CA GLY A 17 17.04 -6.84 -16.44
C GLY A 17 16.50 -6.11 -15.21
N SER A 18 16.88 -4.84 -15.00
CA SER A 18 16.59 -4.09 -13.77
C SER A 18 15.69 -2.87 -13.98
N ASP A 19 14.90 -2.82 -15.06
CA ASP A 19 14.06 -1.66 -15.40
C ASP A 19 12.96 -1.36 -14.34
N HIS A 20 12.73 -2.29 -13.41
CA HIS A 20 11.79 -2.14 -12.28
C HIS A 20 12.50 -1.78 -10.97
N SER A 21 13.83 -1.72 -10.98
CA SER A 21 14.61 -1.25 -9.84
C SER A 21 14.33 0.22 -9.62
N PHE A 22 13.79 0.58 -8.45
CA PHE A 22 13.61 1.96 -8.06
C PHE A 22 14.94 2.72 -8.09
N ALA A 23 16.03 2.10 -7.64
CA ALA A 23 17.38 2.68 -7.73
C ALA A 23 17.79 3.00 -9.18
N LYS A 24 17.39 2.16 -10.16
CA LYS A 24 17.65 2.43 -11.58
C LYS A 24 16.77 3.56 -12.12
N GLN A 25 15.51 3.64 -11.70
CA GLN A 25 14.61 4.75 -12.07
C GLN A 25 15.17 6.10 -11.59
N VAL A 26 15.67 6.16 -10.36
CA VAL A 26 16.33 7.36 -9.81
C VAL A 26 17.64 7.69 -10.54
N CYS A 27 18.36 6.67 -11.00
CA CYS A 27 19.62 6.81 -11.75
C CYS A 27 19.46 6.96 -13.27
N ALA A 28 18.23 6.98 -13.79
CA ALA A 28 17.99 7.19 -15.21
C ALA A 28 18.44 8.60 -15.67
N PRO A 29 18.69 8.83 -16.98
CA PRO A 29 19.14 10.12 -17.49
C PRO A 29 18.23 11.29 -17.11
N ASP A 30 16.91 11.07 -17.09
CA ASP A 30 15.86 11.99 -16.67
C ASP A 30 15.69 12.09 -15.14
N GLY A 31 16.33 11.22 -14.37
CA GLY A 31 16.26 11.19 -12.90
C GLY A 31 17.07 12.29 -12.18
N ALA A 32 17.65 13.26 -12.90
CA ALA A 32 18.48 14.31 -12.28
C ALA A 32 17.70 15.14 -11.24
N GLU A 33 16.50 15.58 -11.60
CA GLU A 33 15.61 16.32 -10.68
C GLU A 33 15.28 15.48 -9.44
N VAL A 34 15.04 14.19 -9.63
CA VAL A 34 14.74 13.25 -8.53
C VAL A 34 15.92 13.17 -7.56
N ARG A 35 17.14 13.02 -8.08
CA ARG A 35 18.37 12.95 -7.27
C ARG A 35 18.64 14.26 -6.51
N ASP A 36 18.41 15.41 -7.13
CA ASP A 36 18.60 16.70 -6.48
C ASP A 36 17.55 16.94 -5.38
N ARG A 37 16.30 16.54 -5.61
CA ARG A 37 15.25 16.59 -4.56
C ARG A 37 15.56 15.66 -3.39
N LEU A 38 16.05 14.45 -3.63
CA LEU A 38 16.52 13.57 -2.56
C LEU A 38 17.68 14.19 -1.77
N ARG A 39 18.60 14.88 -2.45
CA ARG A 39 19.68 15.64 -1.80
C ARG A 39 19.16 16.72 -0.89
N MET A 40 18.25 17.55 -1.38
CA MET A 40 17.62 18.59 -0.56
C MET A 40 16.87 17.99 0.64
N MET A 41 16.22 16.83 0.49
CA MET A 41 15.55 16.15 1.60
C MET A 41 16.55 15.69 2.67
N VAL A 42 17.67 15.07 2.26
CA VAL A 42 18.71 14.60 3.19
C VAL A 42 19.38 15.77 3.91
N GLU A 43 19.75 16.82 3.19
CA GLU A 43 20.37 18.02 3.74
C GLU A 43 19.47 18.72 4.76
N ARG A 44 18.17 18.78 4.48
CA ARG A 44 17.18 19.42 5.36
C ARG A 44 16.93 18.65 6.66
N ILE A 45 17.03 17.32 6.64
CA ILE A 45 16.82 16.50 7.86
C ILE A 45 18.01 16.62 8.81
N GLY A 46 19.23 16.69 8.27
CA GLY A 46 20.47 16.79 9.06
C GLY A 46 20.89 15.50 9.77
N GLU A 47 21.93 15.60 10.59
CA GLU A 47 22.48 14.47 11.36
C GLU A 47 21.56 14.09 12.55
N PRO A 48 21.58 12.81 12.98
CA PRO A 48 22.37 11.67 12.47
C PRO A 48 21.75 10.98 11.24
N MET A 49 20.58 11.44 10.77
CA MET A 49 19.85 10.77 9.70
C MET A 49 20.50 10.97 8.33
N SER A 50 21.19 12.09 8.08
CA SER A 50 21.90 12.32 6.81
C SER A 50 23.00 11.30 6.55
N THR A 51 23.79 10.93 7.57
CA THR A 51 24.80 9.86 7.44
C THR A 51 24.15 8.52 7.07
N ARG A 52 23.09 8.14 7.80
CA ARG A 52 22.35 6.90 7.56
C ARG A 52 21.70 6.87 6.18
N ALA A 53 21.04 7.95 5.80
CA ALA A 53 20.42 8.15 4.50
C ALA A 53 21.43 7.96 3.37
N THR A 54 22.63 8.54 3.54
CA THR A 54 23.71 8.44 2.56
C THR A 54 24.20 7.00 2.42
N ASP A 55 24.41 6.26 3.52
CA ASP A 55 24.76 4.84 3.47
C ASP A 55 23.73 4.03 2.68
N LEU A 56 22.45 4.15 3.03
CA LEU A 56 21.37 3.38 2.41
C LEU A 56 21.17 3.74 0.94
N LEU A 57 21.11 5.03 0.62
CA LEU A 57 20.91 5.50 -0.75
C LEU A 57 22.12 5.27 -1.64
N SER A 58 23.31 5.09 -1.08
CA SER A 58 24.50 4.70 -1.88
C SER A 58 24.55 3.20 -2.20
N SER A 59 23.66 2.39 -1.62
CA SER A 59 23.65 0.94 -1.80
C SER A 59 23.18 0.52 -3.19
N LEU A 60 23.87 -0.47 -3.78
CA LEU A 60 23.42 -1.15 -5.01
C LEU A 60 22.31 -2.18 -4.75
N ASP A 61 22.06 -2.54 -3.48
CA ASP A 61 20.91 -3.36 -3.11
C ASP A 61 19.65 -2.50 -3.14
N ASN A 62 18.78 -2.76 -4.11
CA ASN A 62 17.54 -2.00 -4.31
C ASN A 62 16.63 -2.00 -3.06
N ARG A 63 16.68 -3.04 -2.21
CA ARG A 63 15.93 -3.06 -0.95
C ARG A 63 16.50 -2.07 0.06
N ARG A 64 17.83 -2.03 0.22
CA ARG A 64 18.50 -1.05 1.09
C ARG A 64 18.31 0.37 0.59
N PHE A 65 18.44 0.57 -0.73
CA PHE A 65 18.19 1.85 -1.37
C PHE A 65 16.76 2.33 -1.11
N PHE A 66 15.77 1.47 -1.36
CA PHE A 66 14.36 1.83 -1.15
C PHE A 66 14.03 2.06 0.33
N GLN A 67 14.65 1.32 1.25
CA GLN A 67 14.55 1.60 2.69
C GLN A 67 15.07 3.01 3.02
N GLY A 68 16.22 3.41 2.47
CA GLY A 68 16.75 4.77 2.66
C GLY A 68 15.79 5.85 2.14
N PHE A 69 15.27 5.65 0.94
CA PHE A 69 14.25 6.52 0.36
C PHE A 69 13.00 6.63 1.24
N ALA A 70 12.47 5.49 1.70
CA ALA A 70 11.30 5.42 2.55
C ALA A 70 11.50 6.19 3.86
N GLU A 71 12.62 5.95 4.55
CA GLU A 71 12.94 6.62 5.82
C GLU A 71 13.02 8.15 5.66
N ILE A 72 13.81 8.62 4.69
CA ILE A 72 13.99 10.07 4.43
C ILE A 72 12.66 10.71 4.06
N SER A 73 11.83 10.01 3.31
CA SER A 73 10.55 10.52 2.87
C SER A 73 9.55 10.68 4.00
N VAL A 74 9.41 9.66 4.85
CA VAL A 74 8.53 9.71 6.03
C VAL A 74 9.03 10.78 7.01
N VAL A 75 10.33 10.83 7.30
CA VAL A 75 10.88 11.86 8.18
C VAL A 75 10.68 13.26 7.57
N SER A 76 10.93 13.43 6.28
CA SER A 76 10.68 14.71 5.58
C SER A 76 9.21 15.14 5.61
N MET A 77 8.28 14.20 5.59
CA MET A 77 6.84 14.45 5.73
C MET A 77 6.53 14.95 7.14
N LEU A 78 6.99 14.23 8.18
CA LEU A 78 6.76 14.62 9.58
C LEU A 78 7.40 15.98 9.91
N VAL A 79 8.63 16.24 9.44
CA VAL A 79 9.32 17.52 9.66
C VAL A 79 8.54 18.70 9.07
N ARG A 80 7.84 18.51 7.94
CA ARG A 80 6.97 19.56 7.37
C ARG A 80 5.75 19.88 8.25
N GLN A 81 5.36 18.94 9.12
CA GLN A 81 4.31 19.12 10.13
C GLN A 81 4.87 19.59 11.48
N GLY A 82 6.12 20.06 11.51
CA GLY A 82 6.75 20.61 12.71
C GLY A 82 7.40 19.59 13.63
N TRP A 83 7.41 18.30 13.27
CA TRP A 83 8.15 17.28 14.03
C TRP A 83 9.65 17.52 13.89
N ARG A 84 10.42 17.07 14.89
CA ARG A 84 11.87 17.22 14.92
C ARG A 84 12.53 15.86 15.04
N LEU A 85 13.52 15.58 14.19
CA LEU A 85 14.39 14.42 14.38
C LEU A 85 15.19 14.62 15.68
N SER A 86 15.18 13.63 16.56
CA SER A 86 15.85 13.67 17.86
C SER A 86 17.05 12.73 17.92
N GLY A 87 17.00 11.61 17.21
CA GLY A 87 18.08 10.62 17.23
C GLY A 87 17.79 9.37 16.40
N LEU A 88 18.70 8.42 16.49
CA LEU A 88 18.57 7.06 15.97
C LEU A 88 18.90 6.09 17.11
N HIS A 89 18.09 5.04 17.28
CA HIS A 89 18.22 4.12 18.41
C HIS A 89 18.63 2.71 17.99
N GLY A 90 19.74 2.21 18.56
CA GLY A 90 20.14 0.79 18.51
C GLY A 90 20.66 0.29 17.16
N ALA A 91 20.89 -1.03 17.08
CA ALA A 91 21.37 -1.73 15.88
C ALA A 91 20.27 -2.00 14.82
N GLY A 92 19.01 -1.77 15.18
CA GLY A 92 17.87 -1.74 14.25
C GLY A 92 17.45 -0.29 13.99
N PRO A 93 16.86 0.05 12.83
CA PRO A 93 16.73 1.45 12.45
C PRO A 93 15.47 2.08 13.03
N ARG A 94 15.48 2.35 14.33
CA ARG A 94 14.46 3.18 14.95
C ARG A 94 14.87 4.63 14.89
N ILE A 95 13.95 5.43 14.38
CA ILE A 95 14.14 6.88 14.26
C ILE A 95 13.41 7.50 15.45
N GLU A 96 14.11 8.30 16.24
CA GLU A 96 13.49 9.04 17.33
C GLU A 96 13.04 10.39 16.80
N VAL A 97 11.75 10.69 16.93
CA VAL A 97 11.15 11.95 16.47
C VAL A 97 10.38 12.59 17.62
N THR A 98 10.52 13.90 17.75
CA THR A 98 9.80 14.71 18.74
C THR A 98 8.66 15.43 18.05
N ARG A 99 7.44 15.21 18.53
CA ARG A 99 6.22 15.90 18.11
C ARG A 99 6.30 17.40 18.46
N PRO A 100 5.56 18.31 17.80
CA PRO A 100 5.60 19.74 18.11
C PRO A 100 5.37 20.12 19.59
N ASP A 101 4.65 19.29 20.34
CA ASP A 101 4.40 19.49 21.77
C ASP A 101 5.52 18.99 22.69
N GLY A 102 6.63 18.50 22.13
CA GLY A 102 7.78 17.99 22.88
C GLY A 102 7.71 16.49 23.21
N THR A 103 6.63 15.80 22.86
CA THR A 103 6.51 14.35 23.11
C THR A 103 7.45 13.56 22.19
N LEU A 104 8.25 12.68 22.77
CA LEU A 104 9.17 11.81 22.03
C LEU A 104 8.46 10.54 21.54
N PHE A 105 8.63 10.20 20.26
CA PHE A 105 8.09 9.02 19.61
C PHE A 105 9.22 8.18 18.99
N SER A 106 9.00 6.86 18.97
CA SER A 106 9.74 5.94 18.13
C SER A 106 9.03 5.81 16.78
N LEU A 107 9.76 5.99 15.69
CA LEU A 107 9.29 5.80 14.33
C LEU A 107 9.97 4.59 13.70
N SER A 108 9.18 3.60 13.31
CA SER A 108 9.64 2.43 12.55
C SER A 108 9.14 2.52 11.12
N VAL A 109 10.06 2.60 10.15
CA VAL A 109 9.73 2.66 8.72
C VAL A 109 9.95 1.29 8.08
N LEU A 110 8.88 0.69 7.58
CA LEU A 110 8.86 -0.59 6.90
C LEU A 110 8.74 -0.36 5.40
N SER A 111 9.78 -0.67 4.63
CA SER A 111 9.75 -0.53 3.17
C SER A 111 9.32 -1.83 2.47
N PHE A 112 8.44 -1.69 1.48
CA PHE A 112 7.87 -2.77 0.68
C PHE A 112 8.11 -2.49 -0.79
N LEU A 113 8.99 -3.29 -1.38
CA LEU A 113 9.32 -3.21 -2.79
C LEU A 113 8.60 -4.30 -3.57
N HIS A 114 7.77 -3.90 -4.52
CA HIS A 114 7.14 -4.80 -5.48
C HIS A 114 8.18 -5.30 -6.49
N GLN A 115 8.18 -6.59 -6.76
CA GLN A 115 9.07 -7.19 -7.77
C GLN A 115 8.51 -7.09 -9.19
N THR A 116 7.29 -6.56 -9.33
CA THR A 116 6.54 -6.47 -10.57
C THR A 116 6.67 -5.09 -11.20
N ARG A 117 6.53 -4.99 -12.54
CA ARG A 117 6.61 -3.70 -13.24
C ARG A 117 5.46 -2.79 -12.80
N PRO A 118 5.70 -1.53 -12.39
CA PRO A 118 4.61 -0.57 -12.19
C PRO A 118 3.78 -0.45 -13.48
N GLY A 119 2.47 -0.71 -13.41
CA GLY A 119 1.55 -0.65 -14.54
C GLY A 119 1.64 -1.79 -15.58
N GLY A 120 2.61 -2.72 -15.47
CA GLY A 120 2.70 -3.88 -16.37
C GLY A 120 1.48 -4.81 -16.26
N ASP A 121 0.91 -4.85 -15.06
CA ASP A 121 -0.33 -5.55 -14.77
C ASP A 121 -1.52 -4.95 -15.48
N GLU A 122 -1.61 -3.61 -15.53
CA GLU A 122 -2.72 -2.94 -16.19
C GLU A 122 -2.68 -3.18 -17.70
N GLN A 123 -1.50 -3.08 -18.32
CA GLN A 123 -1.35 -3.38 -19.74
C GLN A 123 -1.66 -4.85 -20.06
N THR A 124 -1.23 -5.76 -19.21
CA THR A 124 -1.49 -7.20 -19.39
C THR A 124 -2.97 -7.53 -19.17
N ARG A 125 -3.59 -6.90 -18.17
CA ARG A 125 -5.03 -6.96 -17.92
C ARG A 125 -5.81 -6.43 -19.10
N GLN A 126 -5.42 -5.27 -19.65
CA GLN A 126 -6.07 -4.70 -20.82
C GLN A 126 -5.95 -5.63 -22.04
N ARG A 127 -4.77 -6.20 -22.30
CA ARG A 127 -4.60 -7.21 -23.37
C ARG A 127 -5.52 -8.42 -23.18
N LEU A 128 -5.67 -8.91 -21.95
CA LEU A 128 -6.60 -9.99 -21.63
C LEU A 128 -8.05 -9.55 -21.87
N VAL A 129 -8.46 -8.40 -21.35
CA VAL A 129 -9.80 -7.82 -21.51
C VAL A 129 -10.15 -7.62 -22.99
N ASP A 130 -9.22 -7.09 -23.78
CA ASP A 130 -9.38 -6.88 -25.21
C ASP A 130 -9.56 -8.21 -25.95
N ALA A 131 -8.73 -9.22 -25.62
CA ALA A 131 -8.86 -10.56 -26.20
C ALA A 131 -10.19 -11.21 -25.84
N LEU A 132 -10.61 -11.15 -24.57
CA LEU A 132 -11.88 -11.72 -24.11
C LEU A 132 -13.08 -10.97 -24.68
N SER A 133 -12.97 -9.67 -24.95
CA SER A 133 -14.03 -8.89 -25.58
C SER A 133 -14.28 -9.28 -27.04
N ARG A 134 -13.32 -9.95 -27.71
CA ARG A 134 -13.47 -10.47 -29.08
C ARG A 134 -14.20 -11.81 -29.17
N VAL A 135 -14.55 -12.43 -28.03
CA VAL A 135 -15.21 -13.73 -28.00
C VAL A 135 -16.57 -13.65 -28.68
N ALA A 136 -16.81 -14.53 -29.65
CA ALA A 136 -18.11 -14.59 -30.34
C ALA A 136 -19.14 -15.37 -29.49
N SER A 137 -19.86 -14.68 -28.60
CA SER A 137 -20.87 -15.30 -27.72
C SER A 137 -22.20 -14.56 -27.70
N LYS A 138 -23.29 -15.32 -27.58
CA LYS A 138 -24.65 -14.79 -27.35
C LYS A 138 -24.91 -14.47 -25.87
N HIS A 139 -24.04 -14.91 -24.97
CA HIS A 139 -24.17 -14.73 -23.52
C HIS A 139 -23.20 -13.65 -23.04
N ARG A 140 -23.64 -12.84 -22.07
CA ARG A 140 -22.77 -11.91 -21.36
C ARG A 140 -22.12 -12.61 -20.17
N PHE A 141 -20.82 -12.41 -20.01
CA PHE A 141 -20.03 -13.01 -18.95
C PHE A 141 -19.16 -11.98 -18.24
N VAL A 142 -18.72 -12.32 -17.04
CA VAL A 142 -17.74 -11.56 -16.25
C VAL A 142 -16.52 -12.43 -16.06
N VAL A 143 -15.36 -11.79 -15.92
CA VAL A 143 -14.12 -12.48 -15.55
C VAL A 143 -13.62 -11.94 -14.21
N LEU A 144 -13.27 -12.86 -13.32
CA LEU A 144 -12.57 -12.58 -12.08
C LEU A 144 -11.13 -13.10 -12.21
N ILE A 145 -10.18 -12.18 -12.15
CA ILE A 145 -8.75 -12.44 -12.14
C ILE A 145 -8.34 -12.69 -10.69
N ARG A 146 -8.00 -13.94 -10.35
CA ARG A 146 -7.67 -14.33 -8.96
C ARG A 146 -6.19 -14.11 -8.62
N ARG A 147 -5.30 -14.09 -9.63
CA ARG A 147 -3.84 -13.93 -9.48
C ARG A 147 -3.28 -12.89 -10.44
N TRP A 148 -2.09 -12.36 -10.15
CA TRP A 148 -1.36 -11.47 -11.05
C TRP A 148 -1.17 -12.14 -12.41
N LEU A 149 -1.35 -11.37 -13.47
CA LEU A 149 -1.15 -11.87 -14.83
C LEU A 149 0.35 -11.86 -15.16
N PRO A 150 0.91 -12.95 -15.69
CA PRO A 150 2.29 -12.95 -16.17
C PRO A 150 2.52 -11.81 -17.17
N HIS A 151 3.65 -11.11 -17.05
CA HIS A 151 3.97 -9.98 -17.95
C HIS A 151 4.02 -10.38 -19.44
N ASP A 152 4.38 -11.63 -19.70
CA ASP A 152 4.45 -12.30 -20.99
C ASP A 152 3.18 -13.08 -21.33
N LEU A 153 2.08 -12.90 -20.59
CA LEU A 153 0.82 -13.60 -20.83
C LEU A 153 0.36 -13.42 -22.28
N ASP A 154 0.22 -14.54 -22.97
CA ASP A 154 -0.58 -14.65 -24.18
C ASP A 154 -2.05 -14.89 -23.77
N PRO A 155 -2.98 -13.97 -24.08
CA PRO A 155 -4.39 -14.14 -23.71
C PRO A 155 -5.16 -15.06 -24.66
N GLU A 156 -4.60 -15.43 -25.82
CA GLU A 156 -5.31 -16.22 -26.84
C GLU A 156 -5.68 -17.65 -26.41
N PRO A 157 -4.87 -18.39 -25.64
CA PRO A 157 -5.29 -19.68 -25.07
C PRO A 157 -6.52 -19.54 -24.17
N VAL A 158 -6.55 -18.51 -23.31
CA VAL A 158 -7.68 -18.23 -22.43
C VAL A 158 -8.93 -17.91 -23.24
N ARG A 159 -8.82 -17.03 -24.25
CA ARG A 159 -9.92 -16.68 -25.14
C ARG A 159 -10.51 -17.90 -25.82
N ARG A 160 -9.67 -18.78 -26.38
CA ARG A 160 -10.09 -20.01 -27.06
C ARG A 160 -10.80 -20.98 -26.12
N SER A 161 -10.27 -21.20 -24.92
CA SER A 161 -10.92 -22.04 -23.91
C SER A 161 -12.27 -21.47 -23.48
N LEU A 162 -12.36 -20.14 -23.36
CA LEU A 162 -13.61 -19.48 -23.03
C LEU A 162 -14.66 -19.63 -24.14
N GLU A 163 -14.25 -19.50 -25.41
CA GLU A 163 -15.13 -19.74 -26.56
C GLU A 163 -15.69 -21.17 -26.55
N LEU A 164 -14.85 -22.16 -26.31
CA LEU A 164 -15.27 -23.56 -26.21
C LEU A 164 -16.29 -23.74 -25.09
N TRP A 165 -16.03 -23.18 -23.90
CA TRP A 165 -16.99 -23.25 -22.80
C TRP A 165 -18.33 -22.58 -23.16
N LEU A 166 -18.31 -21.37 -23.73
CA LEU A 166 -19.53 -20.66 -24.11
C LEU A 166 -20.30 -21.36 -25.25
N GLN A 167 -19.61 -22.08 -26.13
CA GLN A 167 -20.25 -22.95 -27.11
C GLN A 167 -20.98 -24.12 -26.45
N GLN A 168 -20.38 -24.76 -25.44
CA GLN A 168 -21.01 -25.85 -24.68
C GLN A 168 -22.22 -25.34 -23.87
N VAL A 169 -22.14 -24.14 -23.31
CA VAL A 169 -23.28 -23.47 -22.67
C VAL A 169 -24.39 -23.21 -23.71
N GLY A 170 -24.03 -22.69 -24.88
CA GLY A 170 -24.98 -22.36 -25.94
C GLY A 170 -25.68 -23.58 -26.57
N SER A 171 -25.02 -24.75 -26.58
CA SER A 171 -25.60 -26.02 -27.03
C SER A 171 -26.41 -26.74 -25.94
N GLY A 172 -26.35 -26.26 -24.69
CA GLY A 172 -26.96 -26.93 -23.54
C GLY A 172 -26.17 -28.13 -23.01
N ALA A 173 -24.97 -28.40 -23.53
CA ALA A 173 -24.09 -29.47 -23.07
C ALA A 173 -23.37 -29.13 -21.75
N TRP A 174 -23.44 -27.87 -21.31
CA TRP A 174 -22.91 -27.41 -20.03
C TRP A 174 -24.00 -26.74 -19.19
N GLU A 175 -24.29 -27.32 -18.01
CA GLU A 175 -25.37 -26.84 -17.13
C GLU A 175 -24.92 -25.73 -16.15
N GLY A 176 -23.61 -25.56 -15.95
CA GLY A 176 -23.06 -24.59 -14.99
C GLY A 176 -23.01 -23.15 -15.52
N ARG A 177 -23.22 -22.18 -14.62
CA ARG A 177 -23.02 -20.74 -14.95
C ARG A 177 -21.59 -20.26 -14.74
N TYR A 178 -20.71 -21.13 -14.25
CA TYR A 178 -19.36 -20.82 -13.85
C TYR A 178 -18.37 -21.74 -14.56
N ALA A 179 -17.18 -21.22 -14.82
CA ALA A 179 -16.02 -21.99 -15.25
C ALA A 179 -14.75 -21.36 -14.67
N ALA A 180 -13.70 -22.16 -14.53
CA ALA A 180 -12.39 -21.66 -14.13
C ALA A 180 -11.36 -22.05 -15.17
N TYR A 181 -10.39 -21.16 -15.39
CA TYR A 181 -9.16 -21.45 -16.12
C TYR A 181 -8.03 -21.33 -15.11
N GLU A 182 -7.42 -22.47 -14.76
CA GLU A 182 -6.34 -22.54 -13.79
C GLU A 182 -5.14 -23.27 -14.39
N ASP A 183 -3.98 -22.64 -14.30
CA ASP A 183 -2.67 -23.23 -14.53
C ASP A 183 -1.70 -22.81 -13.41
N GLU A 184 -0.41 -23.19 -13.52
CA GLU A 184 0.59 -22.88 -12.50
C GLU A 184 0.75 -21.36 -12.24
N LYS A 185 0.53 -20.53 -13.26
CA LYS A 185 0.79 -19.08 -13.24
C LYS A 185 -0.48 -18.24 -13.29
N LEU A 186 -1.60 -18.78 -13.76
CA LEU A 186 -2.84 -18.08 -14.04
C LEU A 186 -4.01 -18.73 -13.31
N SER A 187 -4.88 -17.91 -12.72
CA SER A 187 -6.16 -18.38 -12.15
C SER A 187 -7.22 -17.34 -12.46
N LEU A 188 -8.15 -17.74 -13.32
CA LEU A 188 -9.28 -16.94 -13.79
C LEU A 188 -10.57 -17.69 -13.51
N GLU A 189 -11.60 -16.95 -13.13
CA GLU A 189 -12.94 -17.46 -12.94
C GLU A 189 -13.89 -16.69 -13.87
N PHE A 190 -14.75 -17.42 -14.56
CA PHE A 190 -15.74 -16.88 -15.48
C PHE A 190 -17.13 -17.16 -14.94
N CYS A 191 -18.01 -16.17 -15.05
CA CYS A 191 -19.40 -16.30 -14.63
C CYS A 191 -20.34 -15.70 -15.67
N LEU A 192 -21.44 -16.39 -15.97
CA LEU A 192 -22.51 -15.85 -16.80
C LEU A 192 -23.35 -14.85 -15.99
N THR A 193 -23.57 -13.68 -16.58
CA THR A 193 -24.44 -12.64 -15.97
C THR A 193 -25.93 -12.99 -16.02
N GLY A 194 -26.31 -13.98 -16.82
CA GLY A 194 -27.70 -14.27 -17.16
C GLY A 194 -28.27 -13.39 -18.28
N GLU A 195 -27.55 -12.35 -18.70
CA GLU A 195 -27.95 -11.49 -19.82
C GLU A 195 -27.46 -12.02 -21.17
N LYS A 196 -28.20 -11.69 -22.24
CA LYS A 196 -27.75 -11.93 -23.62
C LYS A 196 -26.91 -10.76 -24.13
N ALA A 197 -25.86 -11.06 -24.88
CA ALA A 197 -25.08 -10.04 -25.57
C ALA A 197 -25.92 -9.41 -26.70
N ARG A 198 -25.97 -8.08 -26.74
CA ARG A 198 -26.63 -7.32 -27.82
C ARG A 198 -25.62 -7.05 -28.93
N GLY A 199 -26.06 -6.94 -30.19
CA GLY A 199 -25.18 -6.98 -31.37
C GLY A 199 -24.03 -5.96 -31.45
N ARG A 200 -24.09 -4.85 -30.71
CA ARG A 200 -22.98 -3.86 -30.62
C ARG A 200 -22.24 -3.87 -29.26
N GLN A 201 -22.65 -4.73 -28.33
CA GLN A 201 -22.15 -4.74 -26.97
C GLN A 201 -21.11 -5.85 -26.80
N SER A 202 -19.99 -5.55 -26.14
CA SER A 202 -19.01 -6.58 -25.78
C SER A 202 -19.70 -7.67 -24.94
N PRO A 203 -19.48 -8.97 -25.22
CA PRO A 203 -20.01 -10.05 -24.41
C PRO A 203 -19.33 -10.11 -23.03
N LEU A 204 -18.13 -9.54 -22.89
CA LEU A 204 -17.53 -9.28 -21.58
C LEU A 204 -18.25 -8.09 -20.93
N ALA A 205 -18.94 -8.32 -19.82
CA ALA A 205 -19.64 -7.30 -19.06
C ALA A 205 -18.67 -6.44 -18.23
N PHE A 206 -17.78 -7.09 -17.48
CA PHE A 206 -16.68 -6.45 -16.77
C PHE A 206 -15.62 -7.48 -16.36
N ALA A 207 -14.42 -7.00 -16.06
CA ALA A 207 -13.33 -7.76 -15.49
C ALA A 207 -13.02 -7.25 -14.07
N LEU A 208 -12.99 -8.16 -13.09
CA LEU A 208 -12.62 -7.88 -11.71
C LEU A 208 -11.23 -8.45 -11.41
N GLY A 209 -10.44 -7.73 -10.61
CA GLY A 209 -9.16 -8.21 -10.11
C GLY A 209 -7.93 -7.83 -10.96
N PRO A 210 -6.72 -8.29 -10.56
CA PRO A 210 -6.49 -9.07 -9.34
C PRO A 210 -6.75 -8.27 -8.06
N PHE A 211 -7.32 -8.93 -7.04
CA PHE A 211 -7.50 -8.32 -5.73
C PHE A 211 -6.15 -8.22 -5.00
N VAL A 212 -5.37 -7.18 -5.30
CA VAL A 212 -4.04 -6.94 -4.71
C VAL A 212 -4.11 -6.79 -3.19
N ALA A 213 -5.21 -6.24 -2.68
CA ALA A 213 -5.44 -5.97 -1.26
C ALA A 213 -5.11 -7.16 -0.33
N HIS A 214 -5.56 -8.37 -0.66
CA HIS A 214 -5.35 -9.53 0.22
C HIS A 214 -3.86 -9.90 0.31
N ARG A 215 -3.15 -9.98 -0.82
CA ARG A 215 -1.72 -10.27 -0.84
C ARG A 215 -0.89 -9.16 -0.19
N ALA A 216 -1.27 -7.91 -0.43
CA ALA A 216 -0.65 -6.77 0.22
C ALA A 216 -0.77 -6.90 1.75
N MET A 217 -1.93 -7.32 2.26
CA MET A 217 -2.13 -7.62 3.67
C MET A 217 -1.33 -8.82 4.16
N GLU A 218 -1.26 -9.94 3.40
CA GLU A 218 -0.43 -11.11 3.73
C GLU A 218 1.05 -10.74 3.96
N VAL A 219 1.53 -9.69 3.31
CA VAL A 219 2.90 -9.19 3.47
C VAL A 219 3.00 -8.11 4.56
N LEU A 220 2.05 -7.19 4.60
CA LEU A 220 2.03 -6.05 5.53
C LEU A 220 1.82 -6.50 6.98
N GLU A 221 0.80 -7.31 7.25
CA GLU A 221 0.38 -7.68 8.60
C GLU A 221 1.50 -8.39 9.38
N PRO A 222 2.14 -9.47 8.88
CA PRO A 222 3.22 -10.14 9.61
C PRO A 222 4.44 -9.24 9.85
N ARG A 223 4.67 -8.26 8.98
CA ARG A 223 5.78 -7.29 9.10
C ARG A 223 5.49 -6.25 10.17
N VAL A 224 4.26 -5.74 10.22
CA VAL A 224 3.81 -4.83 11.27
C VAL A 224 3.85 -5.54 12.62
N VAL A 225 3.22 -6.71 12.75
CA VAL A 225 3.20 -7.49 14.01
C VAL A 225 4.61 -7.77 14.51
N ARG A 226 5.52 -8.23 13.63
CA ARG A 226 6.92 -8.45 14.00
C ARG A 226 7.61 -7.19 14.52
N GLU A 227 7.30 -6.03 13.95
CA GLU A 227 7.87 -4.77 14.42
C GLU A 227 7.27 -4.32 15.75
N LEU A 228 5.98 -4.56 15.99
CA LEU A 228 5.34 -4.36 17.30
C LEU A 228 5.97 -5.26 18.36
N ASP A 229 6.15 -6.55 18.08
CA ASP A 229 6.80 -7.51 19.00
C ASP A 229 8.23 -7.09 19.36
N ARG A 230 9.01 -6.65 18.35
CA ARG A 230 10.34 -6.07 18.59
C ARG A 230 10.28 -4.80 19.42
N HIS A 231 9.22 -4.00 19.30
CA HIS A 231 9.06 -2.77 20.09
C HIS A 231 8.85 -3.08 21.55
N VAL A 232 7.92 -3.99 21.83
CA VAL A 232 7.61 -4.46 23.18
C VAL A 232 8.84 -5.10 23.85
N ALA A 233 9.63 -5.87 23.11
CA ALA A 233 10.84 -6.51 23.62
C ALA A 233 12.08 -5.59 23.64
N GLY A 234 11.98 -4.38 23.08
CA GLY A 234 13.12 -3.50 22.83
C GLY A 234 13.37 -2.47 23.94
N PRO A 235 14.50 -1.74 23.86
CA PRO A 235 14.86 -0.69 24.82
C PRO A 235 13.90 0.51 24.81
N CYS A 236 13.20 0.76 23.69
CA CYS A 236 12.23 1.85 23.54
C CYS A 236 10.78 1.45 23.87
N ARG A 237 10.53 0.33 24.56
CA ARG A 237 9.17 -0.22 24.76
C ARG A 237 8.16 0.76 25.38
N ASP A 238 8.65 1.70 26.20
CA ASP A 238 7.83 2.68 26.90
C ASP A 238 7.57 3.93 26.05
N MET A 239 8.28 4.10 24.92
CA MET A 239 8.05 5.18 23.98
C MET A 239 6.86 4.89 23.09
N PRO A 240 5.99 5.88 22.81
CA PRO A 240 4.96 5.79 21.78
C PRO A 240 5.57 5.41 20.43
N LEU A 241 4.94 4.48 19.72
CA LEU A 241 5.39 3.95 18.44
C LEU A 241 4.48 4.40 17.31
N LEU A 242 5.07 4.99 16.28
CA LEU A 242 4.45 5.22 14.98
C LEU A 242 5.11 4.27 13.97
N VAL A 243 4.32 3.45 13.28
CA VAL A 243 4.82 2.61 12.19
C VAL A 243 4.45 3.25 10.87
N ALA A 244 5.39 3.32 9.92
CA ALA A 244 5.11 3.75 8.56
C ALA A 244 5.41 2.61 7.59
N ALA A 245 4.39 2.14 6.89
CA ALA A 245 4.50 1.15 5.83
C ALA A 245 4.56 1.86 4.48
N VAL A 246 5.75 1.85 3.86
CA VAL A 246 6.03 2.59 2.63
C VAL A 246 6.18 1.61 1.47
N SER A 247 5.37 1.79 0.43
CA SER A 247 5.45 0.98 -0.78
C SER A 247 5.90 1.77 -2.00
N ASP A 248 6.65 1.11 -2.89
CA ASP A 248 7.11 1.66 -4.17
C ASP A 248 6.01 1.70 -5.24
N GLN A 249 4.82 1.14 -4.94
CA GLN A 249 3.61 1.15 -5.75
C GLN A 249 2.38 1.40 -4.86
N PRO A 250 1.23 1.81 -5.43
CA PRO A 250 -0.01 1.94 -4.69
C PRO A 250 -0.37 0.62 -3.98
N TRP A 251 -0.67 0.71 -2.69
CA TRP A 251 -1.03 -0.46 -1.88
C TRP A 251 -2.27 -1.20 -2.41
N CYS A 252 -3.22 -0.44 -2.98
CA CYS A 252 -4.51 -0.96 -3.45
C CYS A 252 -5.23 -1.81 -2.38
N ILE A 253 -4.98 -1.53 -1.09
CA ILE A 253 -5.63 -2.21 0.03
C ILE A 253 -6.97 -1.51 0.29
N ASN A 254 -8.06 -2.26 0.26
CA ASN A 254 -9.35 -1.73 0.69
C ASN A 254 -9.28 -1.42 2.19
N HIS A 255 -9.75 -0.22 2.58
CA HIS A 255 -9.75 0.24 3.97
C HIS A 255 -10.39 -0.75 4.95
N GLY A 256 -11.36 -1.56 4.50
CA GLY A 256 -11.95 -2.63 5.30
C GLY A 256 -10.90 -3.63 5.85
N TYR A 257 -9.92 -4.03 5.05
CA TYR A 257 -8.88 -4.96 5.52
C TYR A 257 -7.97 -4.35 6.58
N LEU A 258 -7.50 -3.11 6.36
CA LEU A 258 -6.67 -2.39 7.33
C LEU A 258 -7.46 -2.11 8.61
N ARG A 259 -8.73 -1.75 8.47
CA ARG A 259 -9.62 -1.51 9.61
C ARG A 259 -9.84 -2.78 10.42
N ASP A 260 -10.12 -3.89 9.76
CA ASP A 260 -10.34 -5.17 10.44
C ASP A 260 -9.08 -5.64 11.18
N PHE A 261 -7.89 -5.48 10.57
CA PHE A 261 -6.61 -5.77 11.21
C PHE A 261 -6.32 -4.87 12.42
N LEU A 262 -6.53 -3.56 12.30
CA LEU A 262 -6.12 -2.59 13.32
C LEU A 262 -7.18 -2.39 14.42
N TYR A 263 -8.45 -2.27 14.06
CA TYR A 263 -9.55 -1.93 14.96
C TYR A 263 -10.50 -3.11 15.26
N GLY A 264 -10.42 -4.18 14.48
CA GLY A 264 -11.35 -5.32 14.55
C GLY A 264 -12.54 -5.14 13.62
N ARG A 265 -13.50 -6.06 13.67
CA ARG A 265 -14.71 -5.95 12.84
C ARG A 265 -15.71 -4.97 13.48
N PRO A 266 -16.24 -3.99 12.73
CA PRO A 266 -17.26 -3.10 13.29
C PRO A 266 -18.55 -3.88 13.57
N THR A 267 -19.15 -3.65 14.74
CA THR A 267 -20.45 -4.22 15.11
C THR A 267 -21.59 -3.49 14.40
N MET A 268 -21.43 -2.19 14.16
CA MET A 268 -22.38 -1.39 13.41
C MET A 268 -21.65 -0.37 12.55
N THR A 269 -22.14 -0.18 11.33
CA THR A 269 -21.75 0.94 10.47
C THR A 269 -22.94 1.88 10.39
N LEU A 270 -22.74 3.13 10.79
CA LEU A 270 -23.72 4.20 10.69
C LEU A 270 -23.38 5.06 9.48
N HIS A 271 -24.38 5.33 8.65
CA HIS A 271 -24.24 6.18 7.47
C HIS A 271 -24.93 7.52 7.73
N GLU A 272 -24.16 8.60 7.78
CA GLU A 272 -24.65 9.96 7.98
C GLU A 272 -24.38 10.78 6.70
N GLY A 273 -25.35 10.76 5.78
CA GLY A 273 -25.19 11.35 4.46
C GLY A 273 -24.10 10.64 3.66
N THR A 274 -23.05 11.38 3.28
CA THR A 274 -21.86 10.82 2.64
C THR A 274 -20.83 10.32 3.65
N SER A 275 -20.96 10.58 4.94
CA SER A 275 -19.98 10.09 5.93
C SER A 275 -20.41 8.73 6.47
N SER A 276 -19.45 7.89 6.86
CA SER A 276 -19.72 6.69 7.64
C SER A 276 -18.92 6.69 8.93
N SER A 277 -19.61 6.45 10.04
CA SER A 277 -19.01 6.21 11.34
C SER A 277 -19.12 4.74 11.70
N PHE A 278 -18.10 4.23 12.39
CA PHE A 278 -18.00 2.81 12.72
C PHE A 278 -18.03 2.63 14.23
N LEU A 279 -18.96 1.81 14.70
CA LEU A 279 -19.01 1.40 16.10
C LEU A 279 -18.47 -0.01 16.22
N PHE A 280 -17.56 -0.18 17.17
CA PHE A 280 -16.86 -1.44 17.41
C PHE A 280 -17.21 -1.90 18.83
N GLY A 281 -17.83 -3.07 18.93
CA GLY A 281 -18.15 -3.70 20.21
C GLY A 281 -16.91 -4.04 21.03
N GLY A 282 -17.11 -4.33 22.32
CA GLY A 282 -16.03 -4.45 23.29
C GLY A 282 -15.19 -5.74 23.22
N GLN A 283 -15.57 -6.77 22.46
CA GLN A 283 -14.95 -8.10 22.59
C GLN A 283 -14.75 -8.94 21.33
N ASP A 284 -15.18 -8.51 20.14
CA ASP A 284 -15.20 -9.42 18.99
C ASP A 284 -13.96 -9.29 18.08
N GLY A 285 -12.91 -10.02 18.47
CA GLY A 285 -11.77 -10.38 17.62
C GLY A 285 -10.44 -9.71 17.99
N PRO A 286 -9.31 -10.42 17.80
CA PRO A 286 -7.99 -9.85 18.00
C PRO A 286 -7.73 -8.74 16.98
N CYS A 287 -7.32 -7.56 17.44
CA CYS A 287 -6.91 -6.46 16.58
C CYS A 287 -5.75 -5.69 17.20
N ALA A 288 -4.86 -5.14 16.36
CA ALA A 288 -3.58 -4.64 16.82
C ALA A 288 -3.70 -3.42 17.77
N PHE A 289 -4.67 -2.53 17.57
CA PHE A 289 -4.80 -1.31 18.38
C PHE A 289 -5.41 -1.52 19.76
N ARG A 290 -6.16 -2.61 19.96
CA ARG A 290 -6.78 -2.94 21.25
C ARG A 290 -6.01 -4.01 22.02
N ASP A 291 -4.98 -4.59 21.42
CA ASP A 291 -4.11 -5.53 22.12
C ASP A 291 -3.33 -4.77 23.22
N PRO A 292 -3.49 -5.15 24.51
CA PRO A 292 -2.77 -4.50 25.62
C PRO A 292 -1.25 -4.57 25.47
N LEU A 293 -0.72 -5.60 24.81
CA LEU A 293 0.71 -5.74 24.52
C LEU A 293 1.22 -4.60 23.62
N TYR A 294 0.37 -4.08 22.74
CA TYR A 294 0.71 -3.04 21.79
C TYR A 294 0.18 -1.66 22.20
N SER A 295 0.00 -1.41 23.50
CA SER A 295 -0.49 -0.12 24.03
C SER A 295 0.38 1.11 23.70
N ALA A 296 1.63 0.91 23.29
CA ALA A 296 2.50 1.97 22.77
C ALA A 296 2.23 2.31 21.28
N PHE A 297 1.57 1.43 20.52
CA PHE A 297 1.33 1.58 19.09
C PHE A 297 0.30 2.67 18.83
N SER A 298 0.77 3.86 18.46
CA SER A 298 -0.02 5.08 18.37
C SER A 298 -0.67 5.29 17.00
N GLY A 299 -0.17 4.60 15.97
CA GLY A 299 -0.79 4.64 14.64
C GLY A 299 0.05 3.97 13.56
N LEU A 300 -0.59 3.69 12.44
CA LEU A 300 0.01 3.19 11.21
C LEU A 300 -0.14 4.23 10.10
N LEU A 301 0.98 4.66 9.53
CA LEU A 301 1.03 5.41 8.28
C LEU A 301 1.11 4.43 7.10
N ILE A 302 0.15 4.50 6.21
CA ILE A 302 0.20 3.82 4.91
C ILE A 302 0.68 4.84 3.89
N VAL A 303 1.84 4.57 3.31
CA VAL A 303 2.48 5.45 2.34
C VAL A 303 2.72 4.66 1.06
N ASP A 304 2.33 5.22 -0.08
CA ASP A 304 2.63 4.67 -1.38
C ASP A 304 3.17 5.74 -2.33
N ARG A 305 3.97 5.29 -3.28
CA ARG A 305 4.53 6.12 -4.34
C ARG A 305 3.61 6.12 -5.54
N GLU A 306 3.35 7.30 -6.08
CA GLU A 306 2.68 7.46 -7.37
C GLU A 306 3.62 6.97 -8.50
N PRO A 307 3.26 5.94 -9.28
CA PRO A 307 4.15 5.41 -10.32
C PRO A 307 4.55 6.46 -11.37
N ALA A 308 3.64 7.37 -11.71
CA ALA A 308 3.86 8.43 -12.68
C ALA A 308 4.77 9.56 -12.16
N ARG A 309 4.98 9.65 -10.84
CA ARG A 309 5.69 10.75 -10.19
C ARG A 309 6.57 10.21 -9.06
N PRO A 310 7.83 9.85 -9.34
CA PRO A 310 8.66 9.01 -8.45
C PRO A 310 8.91 9.54 -7.04
N LEU A 311 8.73 10.84 -6.80
CA LEU A 311 8.89 11.46 -5.48
C LEU A 311 7.58 11.90 -4.85
N GLU A 312 6.46 11.79 -5.56
CA GLU A 312 5.15 12.07 -4.98
C GLU A 312 4.69 10.84 -4.20
N LEU A 313 4.46 11.07 -2.92
CA LEU A 313 3.96 10.09 -2.00
C LEU A 313 2.53 10.45 -1.63
N ARG A 314 1.68 9.44 -1.64
CA ARG A 314 0.36 9.49 -1.03
C ARG A 314 0.51 8.85 0.34
N ALA A 315 -0.08 9.49 1.34
CA ALA A 315 -0.02 9.03 2.70
C ALA A 315 -1.38 9.15 3.35
N GLU A 316 -1.76 8.11 4.08
CA GLU A 316 -2.94 8.08 4.94
C GLU A 316 -2.54 7.49 6.29
N ALA A 317 -3.21 7.92 7.36
CA ALA A 317 -2.95 7.45 8.71
C ALA A 317 -4.14 6.68 9.27
N LEU A 318 -3.88 5.60 9.98
CA LEU A 318 -4.85 4.95 10.87
C LEU A 318 -4.33 5.14 12.29
N LEU A 319 -5.02 5.94 13.09
CA LEU A 319 -4.56 6.35 14.42
C LEU A 319 -5.12 5.43 15.49
N ASN A 320 -4.33 5.11 16.50
CA ASN A 320 -4.82 4.34 17.64
C ASN A 320 -5.33 5.29 18.73
N PRO A 321 -6.66 5.47 18.89
CA PRO A 321 -7.18 6.33 19.95
C PRO A 321 -7.09 5.68 21.33
N TRP A 322 -6.76 4.38 21.42
CA TRP A 322 -6.59 3.63 22.67
C TRP A 322 -5.12 3.50 23.09
N ALA A 323 -4.18 4.08 22.34
CA ALA A 323 -2.78 4.10 22.72
C ALA A 323 -2.57 4.92 24.00
N LYS A 324 -1.50 4.61 24.75
CA LYS A 324 -1.09 5.38 25.94
C LYS A 324 -0.87 6.87 25.63
N VAL A 325 -0.38 7.16 24.42
CA VAL A 325 -0.16 8.51 23.90
C VAL A 325 -0.75 8.54 22.49
N PRO A 326 -2.04 8.87 22.35
CA PRO A 326 -2.67 8.88 21.04
C PRO A 326 -2.19 10.08 20.20
N LEU A 327 -2.22 9.90 18.88
CA LEU A 327 -1.96 10.97 17.92
C LEU A 327 -3.24 11.71 17.59
N ALA A 328 -3.14 13.04 17.46
CA ALA A 328 -4.21 13.85 16.91
C ALA A 328 -4.15 13.83 15.38
N VAL A 329 -5.30 14.01 14.72
CA VAL A 329 -5.38 14.09 13.24
C VAL A 329 -4.47 15.20 12.70
N SER A 330 -4.43 16.34 13.39
CA SER A 330 -3.60 17.49 13.03
C SER A 330 -2.09 17.22 13.11
N ASP A 331 -1.65 16.17 13.80
CA ASP A 331 -0.22 15.91 14.02
C ASP A 331 0.50 15.49 12.73
N LEU A 332 -0.21 14.89 11.77
CA LEU A 332 0.42 14.25 10.61
C LEU A 332 0.20 14.98 9.28
N GLY A 333 -0.76 15.93 9.24
CA GLY A 333 -1.08 16.71 8.03
C GLY A 333 -1.43 15.87 6.81
N VAL A 334 -1.95 14.66 7.03
CA VAL A 334 -2.43 13.72 6.02
C VAL A 334 -3.87 13.35 6.34
N ARG A 335 -4.54 12.66 5.41
CA ARG A 335 -5.84 12.06 5.71
C ARG A 335 -5.65 11.02 6.82
N ALA A 336 -6.50 11.06 7.85
CA ALA A 336 -6.40 10.15 8.98
C ALA A 336 -7.74 9.50 9.30
N PHE A 337 -7.71 8.25 9.76
CA PHE A 337 -8.84 7.53 10.32
C PHE A 337 -8.67 7.43 11.83
N ALA A 338 -9.77 7.66 12.54
CA ALA A 338 -9.87 7.76 13.99
C ALA A 338 -9.31 9.07 14.58
N SER A 339 -10.01 9.57 15.60
CA SER A 339 -9.56 10.69 16.42
C SER A 339 -9.80 10.36 17.90
N PRO A 340 -8.81 10.58 18.79
CA PRO A 340 -9.03 10.50 20.22
C PRO A 340 -10.02 11.59 20.66
N ARG A 341 -10.90 11.27 21.61
CA ARG A 341 -11.77 12.25 22.26
C ARG A 341 -11.53 12.23 23.76
N ASP A 342 -11.33 13.39 24.36
CA ASP A 342 -10.92 13.54 25.78
C ASP A 342 -11.96 13.02 26.79
N ALA A 343 -13.24 12.90 26.40
CA ALA A 343 -14.33 12.50 27.31
C ALA A 343 -15.44 11.66 26.65
N ALA A 344 -15.20 11.09 25.47
CA ALA A 344 -16.20 10.35 24.70
C ALA A 344 -15.57 9.08 24.09
N PRO A 345 -16.37 8.07 23.66
CA PRO A 345 -15.85 7.01 22.82
C PRO A 345 -15.12 7.63 21.61
N PRO A 346 -14.04 7.00 21.14
CA PRO A 346 -13.26 7.53 20.04
C PRO A 346 -14.12 7.66 18.78
N ASP A 347 -13.83 8.69 17.99
CA ASP A 347 -14.57 8.97 16.76
C ASP A 347 -13.88 8.27 15.59
N LEU A 348 -14.49 7.19 15.11
CA LEU A 348 -13.91 6.28 14.13
C LEU A 348 -14.50 6.57 12.75
N ARG A 349 -13.97 7.63 12.13
CA ARG A 349 -14.26 8.06 10.75
C ARG A 349 -13.02 8.68 10.11
N TRP A 350 -13.14 9.05 8.84
CA TRP A 350 -12.07 9.70 8.07
C TRP A 350 -12.09 11.22 8.23
N TYR A 351 -10.90 11.80 8.37
CA TYR A 351 -10.64 13.23 8.47
C TYR A 351 -9.58 13.65 7.44
N VAL A 352 -9.60 14.91 7.03
CA VAL A 352 -8.56 15.54 6.21
C VAL A 352 -7.98 16.76 6.91
N GLY A 353 -6.65 16.88 6.86
CA GLY A 353 -5.95 18.08 7.29
C GLY A 353 -6.17 18.40 8.77
N ALA A 354 -6.56 19.64 9.07
CA ALA A 354 -6.70 20.19 10.42
C ALA A 354 -7.86 19.63 11.27
N GLY A 355 -8.32 18.41 10.98
CA GLY A 355 -9.37 17.72 11.74
C GLY A 355 -10.79 17.85 11.17
N GLU A 356 -10.95 18.34 9.95
CA GLU A 356 -12.27 18.36 9.30
C GLU A 356 -12.66 16.96 8.82
N ALA A 357 -13.89 16.54 9.14
CA ALA A 357 -14.40 15.23 8.73
C ALA A 357 -14.70 15.21 7.22
N LEU A 358 -14.31 14.13 6.54
CA LEU A 358 -14.56 13.99 5.11
C LEU A 358 -15.98 13.46 4.81
N PRO A 359 -16.64 13.98 3.76
CA PRO A 359 -17.64 13.22 3.03
C PRO A 359 -16.96 12.05 2.29
N LEU A 360 -17.54 10.84 2.29
CA LEU A 360 -17.01 9.74 1.47
C LEU A 360 -17.19 10.07 -0.02
N GLY A 361 -16.13 9.77 -0.78
CA GLY A 361 -16.16 9.59 -2.23
C GLY A 361 -16.01 8.11 -2.59
#